data_AF-A0A1F9LQR3-F1
#
_entry.id   AF-A0A1F9LQR3-F1
#
_cell.length_a   1.000
_cell.length_b   1.000
_cell.length_c   1.000
_cell.angle_alpha   90.00
_cell.angle_beta   90.00
_cell.angle_gamma   90.00
#
_symmetry.space_group_name_H-M   'P 1'
#
loop_
_entity.id
_entity.type
_entity.pdbx_description
1 polymer ?
#
loop_
_entity_poly.entity_id
_entity_poly.type
_entity_poly.pdbx_seq_one_letter_code
_entity_poly.pdbx_strand_id
1 'polypeptide(L)'
;MTGADGSAGVDLFDGSQVLLAPSTRLEVHQLSDERIRLILFQGRLYLRLKPQGDRQFAILTKNSVVKVVGTDLGVQFDREAEQTAVRVFEGMVDLFDKNKLQEKVLVTPEAELLVDAAGVSPSGTPVFHEMTLPPLPSASGRSFAENLYEAFRTSPLELFEEEIEVLTGGDGDFGAAAAEAERIVPNEAALKKIRNDIKLIQFEMVSFSAIQGRMPKQVDELSSLTTDERRDPWGKPYQIEELDGERIRIFSLGEDGRQGTVDDVKF
;
A
#
# COMPACT_ATOMS: atom_id res chain seq x y z
N MET A 1 14.85 -13.44 5.83
CA MET A 1 16.02 -12.54 6.02
C MET A 1 17.26 -13.25 5.51
N THR A 2 18.16 -12.54 4.84
CA THR A 2 19.47 -13.05 4.42
C THR A 2 20.60 -12.48 5.28
N GLY A 3 21.70 -13.22 5.42
CA GLY A 3 22.91 -12.77 6.12
C GLY A 3 23.77 -11.82 5.29
N ALA A 4 24.87 -11.32 5.85
CA ALA A 4 25.75 -10.32 5.23
C ALA A 4 26.32 -10.74 3.86
N ASP A 5 26.57 -12.04 3.68
CA ASP A 5 27.08 -12.62 2.43
C ASP A 5 26.09 -13.62 1.79
N GLY A 6 24.91 -13.80 2.41
CA GLY A 6 23.94 -14.80 1.98
C GLY A 6 22.97 -14.25 0.95
N SER A 7 22.65 -15.03 -0.08
CA SER A 7 21.49 -14.75 -0.94
C SER A 7 20.45 -15.86 -0.77
N ALA A 8 19.20 -15.57 -1.13
CA ALA A 8 18.13 -16.57 -1.07
C ALA A 8 17.18 -16.39 -2.25
N GLY A 9 16.89 -17.49 -2.95
CA GLY A 9 15.78 -17.56 -3.91
C GLY A 9 14.51 -18.04 -3.20
N VAL A 10 13.39 -17.41 -3.50
CA VAL A 10 12.07 -17.78 -3.00
C VAL A 10 11.15 -17.91 -4.22
N ASP A 11 10.60 -19.10 -4.43
CA ASP A 11 9.51 -19.30 -5.38
C ASP A 11 8.18 -19.01 -4.67
N LEU A 12 7.38 -18.13 -5.26
CA LEU A 12 6.02 -17.83 -4.79
C LEU A 12 5.05 -18.91 -5.30
N PHE A 13 3.88 -19.01 -4.69
CA PHE A 13 2.90 -20.06 -4.99
C PHE A 13 2.38 -20.02 -6.44
N ASP A 14 2.50 -18.87 -7.10
CA ASP A 14 2.14 -18.69 -8.51
C ASP A 14 3.31 -18.95 -9.49
N GLY A 15 4.45 -19.36 -8.95
CA GLY A 15 5.68 -19.59 -9.70
C GLY A 15 6.39 -18.30 -10.12
N SER A 16 6.01 -17.14 -9.58
CA SER A 16 6.86 -15.95 -9.57
C SER A 16 8.09 -16.18 -8.69
N GLN A 17 9.18 -15.48 -8.98
CA GLN A 17 10.46 -15.70 -8.31
C GLN A 17 10.94 -14.42 -7.64
N VAL A 18 11.44 -14.56 -6.41
CA VAL A 18 12.06 -13.48 -5.64
C VAL A 18 13.48 -13.89 -5.29
N LEU A 19 14.47 -13.12 -5.74
CA LEU A 19 15.86 -13.28 -5.32
C LEU A 19 16.23 -12.18 -4.33
N LEU A 20 16.55 -12.58 -3.11
CA LEU A 20 17.03 -11.71 -2.05
C LEU A 20 18.55 -11.60 -2.15
N ALA A 21 19.04 -10.37 -2.28
CA ALA A 21 20.46 -10.07 -2.16
C ALA A 21 20.92 -10.20 -0.69
N PRO A 22 22.22 -10.11 -0.40
CA PRO A 22 22.70 -10.07 0.98
C PRO A 22 22.13 -8.92 1.81
N SER A 23 22.08 -9.14 3.12
CA SER A 23 21.56 -8.18 4.11
C SER A 23 20.10 -7.75 3.89
N THR A 24 19.28 -8.62 3.27
CA THR A 24 17.90 -8.30 2.89
C THR A 24 16.89 -8.84 3.89
N ARG A 25 15.96 -7.99 4.29
CA ARG A 25 14.80 -8.37 5.11
C ARG A 25 13.52 -8.08 4.35
N LEU A 26 12.90 -9.17 3.89
CA LEU A 26 11.60 -9.17 3.21
C LEU A 26 10.59 -9.96 4.05
N GLU A 27 9.37 -9.45 4.12
CA GLU A 27 8.17 -10.20 4.53
C GLU A 27 7.21 -10.34 3.36
N VAL A 28 6.53 -11.48 3.31
CA VAL A 28 5.60 -11.85 2.25
C VAL A 28 4.25 -12.16 2.88
N HIS A 29 3.22 -11.46 2.43
CA HIS A 29 1.85 -11.61 2.91
C HIS A 29 0.95 -11.93 1.72
N GLN A 30 0.34 -13.13 1.72
CA GLN A 30 -0.71 -13.47 0.76
C GLN A 30 -2.04 -12.99 1.31
N LEU A 31 -2.64 -11.99 0.66
CA LEU A 31 -3.90 -11.40 1.09
C LEU A 31 -5.09 -12.13 0.46
N SER A 32 -4.92 -12.62 -0.76
CA SER A 32 -5.86 -13.48 -1.49
C SER A 32 -5.11 -14.27 -2.56
N ASP A 33 -5.83 -15.09 -3.32
CA ASP A 33 -5.28 -15.77 -4.50
C ASP A 33 -4.82 -14.80 -5.60
N GLU A 34 -5.25 -13.55 -5.57
CA GLU A 34 -4.98 -12.53 -6.59
C GLU A 34 -4.15 -11.35 -6.08
N ARG A 35 -3.79 -11.34 -4.78
CA ARG A 35 -3.12 -10.20 -4.16
C ARG A 35 -2.01 -10.67 -3.24
N ILE A 36 -0.78 -10.33 -3.62
CA ILE A 36 0.43 -10.59 -2.84
C ILE A 36 1.05 -9.26 -2.44
N ARG A 37 1.38 -9.15 -1.15
CA ARG A 37 2.03 -7.99 -0.55
C ARG A 37 3.43 -8.36 -0.10
N LEU A 38 4.42 -7.62 -0.56
CA LEU A 38 5.84 -7.77 -0.25
C LEU A 38 6.30 -6.55 0.55
N ILE A 39 6.82 -6.73 1.76
CA ILE A 39 7.29 -5.62 2.61
C ILE A 39 8.80 -5.71 2.75
N LEU A 40 9.52 -4.78 2.11
CA LEU A 40 10.97 -4.70 2.11
C LEU A 40 11.46 -3.71 3.17
N PHE A 41 12.00 -4.24 4.27
CA PHE A 41 12.47 -3.44 5.40
C PHE A 41 13.89 -2.91 5.22
N GLN A 42 14.73 -3.62 4.45
CA GLN A 42 16.08 -3.22 4.07
C GLN A 42 16.65 -4.17 3.02
N GLY A 43 17.66 -3.69 2.30
CA GLY A 43 18.45 -4.49 1.37
C GLY A 43 17.90 -4.41 -0.05
N ARG A 44 18.13 -5.46 -0.82
CA ARG A 44 17.82 -5.48 -2.25
C ARG A 44 17.19 -6.79 -2.65
N LEU A 45 16.20 -6.73 -3.53
CA LEU A 45 15.60 -7.90 -4.13
C LEU A 45 15.41 -7.71 -5.63
N TYR A 46 15.41 -8.83 -6.33
CA TYR A 46 15.07 -8.92 -7.74
C TYR A 46 13.84 -9.80 -7.86
N LEU A 47 12.87 -9.34 -8.63
CA LEU A 47 11.57 -9.95 -8.80
C LEU A 47 11.41 -10.30 -10.27
N ARG A 48 10.91 -11.50 -10.49
CA ARG A 48 10.44 -11.95 -11.78
C ARG A 48 9.04 -12.48 -11.61
N LEU A 49 8.08 -11.63 -11.93
CA LEU A 49 6.68 -11.87 -11.62
C LEU A 49 5.97 -12.42 -12.84
N LYS A 50 5.29 -13.54 -12.66
CA LYS A 50 4.49 -14.10 -13.75
C LYS A 50 3.23 -13.27 -13.93
N PRO A 51 2.88 -12.95 -15.18
CA PRO A 51 1.59 -12.36 -15.49
C PRO A 51 0.50 -13.41 -15.32
N GLN A 52 -0.50 -13.12 -14.49
CA GLN A 52 -1.62 -14.03 -14.30
C GLN A 52 -2.92 -13.26 -14.09
N GLY A 53 -3.66 -13.02 -15.17
CA GLY A 53 -4.92 -12.27 -15.15
C GLY A 53 -4.74 -10.89 -14.54
N ASP A 54 -5.63 -10.55 -13.60
CA ASP A 54 -5.64 -9.27 -12.89
C ASP A 54 -4.85 -9.32 -11.57
N ARG A 55 -4.01 -10.35 -11.37
CA ARG A 55 -3.21 -10.48 -10.15
C ARG A 55 -2.22 -9.33 -10.03
N GLN A 56 -2.30 -8.59 -8.92
CA GLN A 56 -1.43 -7.47 -8.62
C GLN A 56 -0.49 -7.81 -7.47
N PHE A 57 0.77 -7.39 -7.63
CA PHE A 57 1.74 -7.38 -6.56
C PHE A 57 1.93 -5.96 -6.06
N ALA A 58 2.00 -5.81 -4.74
CA ALA A 58 2.42 -4.56 -4.11
C ALA A 58 3.72 -4.80 -3.34
N ILE A 59 4.77 -4.06 -3.68
CA ILE A 59 6.03 -4.03 -2.92
C ILE A 59 6.07 -2.72 -2.15
N LEU A 60 6.25 -2.81 -0.84
CA LEU A 60 6.18 -1.67 0.06
C LEU A 60 7.53 -1.54 0.74
N THR A 61 8.09 -0.35 0.64
CA THR A 61 9.27 0.06 1.42
C THR A 61 8.82 1.07 2.48
N LYS A 62 9.73 1.73 3.20
CA LYS A 62 9.33 2.79 4.14
C LYS A 62 8.61 3.94 3.43
N ASN A 63 9.13 4.39 2.29
CA ASN A 63 8.72 5.64 1.63
C ASN A 63 8.00 5.45 0.29
N SER A 64 7.87 4.22 -0.21
CA SER A 64 7.24 3.99 -1.51
C SER A 64 6.31 2.76 -1.51
N VAL A 65 5.40 2.77 -2.48
CA VAL A 65 4.58 1.63 -2.87
C VAL A 65 4.78 1.39 -4.35
N VAL A 66 5.16 0.16 -4.70
CA VAL A 66 5.43 -0.28 -6.07
C VAL A 66 4.36 -1.29 -6.45
N LYS A 67 3.45 -0.95 -7.37
CA LYS A 67 2.43 -1.87 -7.88
C LYS A 67 2.82 -2.39 -9.25
N VAL A 68 2.75 -3.70 -9.42
CA VAL A 68 3.26 -4.37 -10.61
C VAL A 68 2.38 -5.54 -11.03
N VAL A 69 2.35 -5.81 -12.33
CA VAL A 69 1.63 -6.92 -12.95
C VAL A 69 2.53 -7.51 -14.02
N GLY A 70 3.05 -8.73 -13.80
CA GLY A 70 3.86 -9.43 -14.79
C GLY A 70 5.14 -8.69 -15.20
N THR A 71 6.00 -8.37 -14.24
CA THR A 71 7.15 -7.46 -14.41
C THR A 71 8.43 -8.11 -13.87
N ASP A 72 9.54 -7.89 -14.58
CA ASP A 72 10.89 -8.12 -14.08
C ASP A 72 11.46 -6.80 -13.54
N LEU A 73 11.75 -6.75 -12.24
CA LEU A 73 12.21 -5.52 -11.59
C LEU A 73 13.19 -5.78 -10.45
N GLY A 74 14.01 -4.78 -10.17
CA GLY A 74 14.84 -4.68 -8.97
C GLY A 74 14.27 -3.62 -8.03
N VAL A 75 14.22 -3.94 -6.74
CA VAL A 75 13.88 -2.98 -5.67
C VAL A 75 14.97 -3.03 -4.61
N GLN A 76 15.49 -1.86 -4.25
CA GLN A 76 16.42 -1.68 -3.14
C GLN A 76 15.85 -0.67 -2.17
N PHE A 77 15.96 -0.95 -0.88
CA PHE A 77 15.67 0.01 0.16
C PHE A 77 16.88 0.16 1.08
N ASP A 78 17.45 1.37 1.09
CA ASP A 78 18.46 1.78 2.04
C ASP A 78 17.78 2.38 3.28
N ARG A 79 17.92 1.71 4.42
CA ARG A 79 17.29 2.12 5.67
C ARG A 79 17.95 3.35 6.29
N GLU A 80 19.25 3.54 6.10
CA GLU A 80 19.98 4.68 6.67
C GLU A 80 19.72 5.96 5.88
N ALA A 81 19.74 5.85 4.54
CA ALA A 81 19.42 6.96 3.65
C ALA A 81 17.90 7.19 3.48
N GLU A 82 17.07 6.27 3.99
CA GLU A 82 15.62 6.23 3.78
C GLU A 82 15.23 6.39 2.30
N GLN A 83 15.96 5.69 1.42
CA GLN A 83 15.85 5.81 -0.02
C GLN A 83 15.44 4.46 -0.63
N THR A 84 14.47 4.50 -1.54
CA THR A 84 14.09 3.35 -2.37
C THR A 84 14.57 3.55 -3.79
N ALA A 85 15.28 2.58 -4.35
CA ALA A 85 15.58 2.53 -5.78
C ALA A 85 14.72 1.46 -6.44
N VAL A 86 14.11 1.79 -7.57
CA VAL A 86 13.33 0.85 -8.40
C VAL A 86 13.88 0.87 -9.81
N ARG A 87 14.22 -0.30 -10.34
CA ARG A 87 14.64 -0.48 -11.73
C ARG A 87 13.76 -1.50 -12.41
N VAL A 88 13.25 -1.17 -13.59
CA VAL A 88 12.42 -2.07 -14.39
C VAL A 88 13.27 -2.66 -15.51
N PHE A 89 13.33 -3.99 -15.57
CA PHE A 89 14.02 -4.72 -16.65
C PHE A 89 13.03 -5.06 -17.78
N GLU A 90 11.84 -5.56 -17.42
CA GLU A 90 10.77 -5.89 -18.38
C GLU A 90 9.40 -5.56 -17.76
N GLY A 91 8.45 -5.11 -18.58
CA GLY A 91 7.10 -4.77 -18.15
C GLY A 91 6.95 -3.31 -17.71
N MET A 92 5.97 -3.03 -16.86
CA MET A 92 5.70 -1.68 -16.34
C MET A 92 5.38 -1.73 -14.86
N VAL A 93 5.57 -0.60 -14.20
CA VAL A 93 5.40 -0.45 -12.75
C VAL A 93 4.75 0.87 -12.43
N ASP A 94 3.77 0.84 -11.54
CA ASP A 94 3.29 2.06 -10.90
C ASP A 94 4.05 2.28 -9.60
N LEU A 95 4.75 3.41 -9.54
CA LEU A 95 5.46 3.85 -8.35
C LEU A 95 4.69 5.00 -7.70
N PHE A 96 4.46 4.86 -6.39
CA PHE A 96 3.83 5.87 -5.56
C PHE A 96 4.78 6.25 -4.43
N ASP A 97 4.98 7.55 -4.25
CA ASP A 97 5.55 8.11 -3.02
C ASP A 97 4.49 8.05 -1.93
N LYS A 98 4.81 7.50 -0.75
CA LYS A 98 3.85 7.41 0.35
C LYS A 98 3.41 8.77 0.87
N ASN A 99 4.25 9.79 0.76
CA ASN A 99 3.87 11.16 1.14
C ASN A 99 2.90 11.78 0.11
N LYS A 100 2.81 11.20 -1.09
CA LYS A 100 2.00 11.69 -2.21
C LYS A 100 1.32 10.54 -2.94
N LEU A 101 0.52 9.75 -2.24
CA LEU A 101 -0.15 8.55 -2.80
C LEU A 101 -1.04 8.83 -4.02
N GLN A 102 -1.41 10.09 -4.28
CA GLN A 102 -2.19 10.50 -5.44
C GLN A 102 -1.33 10.70 -6.70
N GLU A 103 -0.02 10.87 -6.56
CA GLU A 103 0.92 11.05 -7.66
C GLU A 103 1.49 9.69 -8.08
N LYS A 104 0.93 9.15 -9.17
CA LYS A 104 1.41 7.92 -9.81
C LYS A 104 2.53 8.26 -10.79
N VAL A 105 3.68 7.61 -10.63
CA VAL A 105 4.78 7.65 -11.60
C VAL A 105 4.86 6.30 -12.30
N LEU A 106 4.63 6.29 -13.61
CA LEU A 106 4.78 5.10 -14.44
C LEU A 106 6.26 4.87 -14.75
N VAL A 107 6.80 3.74 -14.34
CA VAL A 107 8.19 3.33 -14.60
C VAL A 107 8.21 2.34 -15.74
N THR A 108 8.97 2.67 -16.79
CA THR A 108 9.13 1.86 -18.00
C THR A 108 10.46 1.10 -17.96
N PRO A 109 10.65 0.08 -18.82
CA PRO A 109 11.92 -0.63 -18.92
C PRO A 109 13.09 0.33 -19.12
N GLU A 110 14.26 -0.03 -18.60
CA GLU A 110 15.50 0.77 -18.63
C GLU A 110 15.49 2.02 -17.74
N ALA A 111 14.32 2.43 -17.21
CA ALA A 111 14.24 3.48 -16.21
C ALA A 111 14.67 2.96 -14.83
N GLU A 112 15.45 3.77 -14.15
CA GLU A 112 15.78 3.60 -12.74
C GLU A 112 15.36 4.87 -12.00
N LEU A 113 14.49 4.73 -11.01
CA LEU A 113 13.98 5.83 -10.21
C LEU A 113 14.39 5.67 -8.75
N LEU A 114 14.68 6.80 -8.12
CA LEU A 114 14.91 6.93 -6.69
C LEU A 114 13.70 7.61 -6.06
N VAL A 115 13.27 7.10 -4.92
CA VAL A 115 12.27 7.71 -4.04
C VAL A 115 12.94 8.00 -2.72
N ASP A 116 12.94 9.26 -2.30
CA ASP A 116 13.41 9.72 -1.00
C ASP A 116 12.46 10.78 -0.42
N ALA A 117 12.87 11.48 0.64
CA ALA A 117 12.06 12.51 1.27
C ALA A 117 11.74 13.72 0.35
N ALA A 118 12.51 13.92 -0.73
CA ALA A 118 12.27 14.96 -1.73
C ALA A 118 11.25 14.53 -2.79
N GLY A 119 10.96 13.23 -2.88
CA GLY A 119 10.00 12.63 -3.80
C GLY A 119 10.68 11.68 -4.79
N VAL A 120 10.07 11.55 -5.97
CA VAL A 120 10.56 10.65 -7.03
C VAL A 120 11.49 11.40 -7.97
N SER A 121 12.68 10.84 -8.23
CA SER A 121 13.68 11.40 -9.15
C SER A 121 14.35 10.30 -10.00
N PRO A 122 14.87 10.62 -11.20
CA PRO A 122 15.68 9.68 -11.97
C PRO A 122 16.99 9.38 -11.24
N SER A 123 17.42 8.12 -11.27
CA SER A 123 18.72 7.72 -10.74
C SER A 123 19.84 8.24 -11.65
N GLY A 124 20.69 9.13 -11.15
CA GLY A 124 21.85 9.64 -11.89
C GLY A 124 22.98 8.61 -12.05
N THR A 125 22.98 7.56 -11.22
CA THR A 125 23.97 6.49 -11.23
C THR A 125 23.25 5.15 -11.03
N PRO A 126 23.40 4.16 -11.92
CA PRO A 126 22.71 2.89 -11.77
C PRO A 126 23.12 2.19 -10.47
N VAL A 127 22.16 2.01 -9.58
CA VAL A 127 22.32 1.37 -8.26
C VAL A 127 22.29 -0.15 -8.39
N PHE A 128 21.58 -0.65 -9.41
CA PHE A 128 21.49 -2.08 -9.68
C PHE A 128 22.61 -2.52 -10.62
N HIS A 129 23.53 -3.32 -10.06
CA HIS A 129 24.35 -4.21 -10.86
C HIS A 129 23.50 -5.40 -11.29
N GLU A 130 23.62 -5.78 -12.55
CA GLU A 130 22.88 -6.89 -13.12
C GLU A 130 23.21 -8.18 -12.37
N MET A 131 22.25 -8.68 -11.60
CA MET A 131 22.30 -10.03 -11.05
C MET A 131 21.60 -10.94 -12.05
N THR A 132 22.32 -11.94 -12.57
CA THR A 132 21.75 -12.88 -13.53
C THR A 132 20.78 -13.81 -12.81
N LEU A 133 19.48 -13.54 -12.90
CA LEU A 133 18.45 -14.50 -12.51
C LEU A 133 18.50 -15.71 -13.46
N PRO A 134 18.36 -16.95 -12.96
CA PRO A 134 18.20 -18.09 -13.85
C PRO A 134 17.01 -17.86 -14.79
N PRO A 135 17.08 -18.26 -16.07
CA PRO A 135 15.97 -18.07 -17.01
C PRO A 135 14.70 -18.77 -16.49
N LEU A 136 13.53 -18.15 -16.63
CA LEU A 136 12.28 -18.87 -16.38
C LEU A 136 12.15 -20.03 -17.37
N PRO A 137 11.45 -21.11 -16.98
CA PRO A 137 10.93 -22.04 -17.96
C PRO A 137 10.06 -21.25 -18.96
N SER A 138 10.47 -21.26 -20.23
CA SER A 138 9.86 -20.45 -21.28
C SER A 138 8.40 -20.87 -21.53
N ALA A 139 7.46 -19.95 -21.34
CA ALA A 139 6.10 -20.08 -21.84
C ALA A 139 6.12 -19.69 -23.33
N SER A 140 5.90 -20.66 -24.22
CA SER A 140 5.91 -20.45 -25.66
C SER A 140 4.66 -19.67 -26.13
N GLY A 141 4.79 -18.39 -26.51
CA GLY A 141 3.83 -17.74 -27.43
C GLY A 141 3.60 -16.22 -27.32
N ARG A 142 3.79 -15.53 -28.47
CA ARG A 142 3.37 -14.16 -28.89
C ARG A 142 3.90 -12.93 -28.11
N SER A 143 3.97 -11.77 -28.80
CA SER A 143 4.48 -10.49 -28.27
C SER A 143 3.57 -9.97 -27.16
N PHE A 144 4.00 -10.31 -25.96
CA PHE A 144 3.32 -10.24 -24.69
C PHE A 144 3.16 -8.79 -24.15
N ALA A 145 4.09 -7.90 -24.52
CA ALA A 145 4.13 -6.51 -24.04
C ALA A 145 2.92 -5.65 -24.48
N GLU A 146 2.29 -5.93 -25.62
CA GLU A 146 1.17 -5.12 -26.13
C GLU A 146 -0.17 -5.45 -25.45
N ASN A 147 -0.38 -6.71 -25.02
CA ASN A 147 -1.64 -7.11 -24.37
C ASN A 147 -1.70 -6.71 -22.89
N LEU A 148 -0.55 -6.65 -22.20
CA LEU A 148 -0.48 -6.20 -20.80
C LEU A 148 -0.79 -4.71 -20.64
N TYR A 149 -0.41 -3.88 -21.61
CA TYR A 149 -0.62 -2.44 -21.55
C TYR A 149 -2.10 -2.08 -21.45
N GLU A 150 -2.96 -2.76 -22.21
CA GLU A 150 -4.41 -2.52 -22.16
C GLU A 150 -5.04 -3.04 -20.85
N ALA A 151 -4.67 -4.25 -20.38
CA ALA A 151 -5.18 -4.78 -19.10
C ALA A 151 -4.78 -3.91 -17.89
N PHE A 152 -3.56 -3.36 -17.90
CA PHE A 152 -3.04 -2.47 -16.88
C PHE A 152 -3.70 -1.08 -16.91
N ARG A 153 -4.05 -0.59 -18.11
CA ARG A 153 -4.70 0.72 -18.31
C ARG A 153 -6.18 0.69 -17.97
N THR A 154 -6.87 -0.41 -18.27
CA THR A 154 -8.32 -0.52 -18.07
C THR A 154 -8.71 -1.05 -16.71
N SER A 155 -7.76 -1.60 -15.93
CA SER A 155 -8.00 -1.93 -14.52
C SER A 155 -8.39 -0.65 -13.78
N PRO A 156 -9.66 -0.51 -13.35
CA PRO A 156 -10.09 0.65 -12.60
C PRO A 156 -9.23 0.73 -11.33
N LEU A 157 -8.97 1.95 -10.87
CA LEU A 157 -8.50 2.21 -9.51
C LEU A 157 -9.61 1.76 -8.53
N GLU A 158 -9.92 0.47 -8.44
CA GLU A 158 -10.66 -0.09 -7.30
C GLU A 158 -9.70 -0.19 -6.12
N LEU A 159 -9.33 1.00 -5.65
CA LEU A 159 -8.71 1.25 -4.37
C LEU A 159 -9.75 0.94 -3.29
N PHE A 160 -9.81 -0.32 -2.83
CA PHE A 160 -10.38 -0.67 -1.53
C PHE A 160 -11.65 0.12 -1.17
N GLU A 161 -12.67 0.06 -2.03
CA GLU A 161 -14.00 0.55 -1.68
C GLU A 161 -14.74 -0.60 -1.02
N GLU A 162 -14.41 -0.88 0.25
CA GLU A 162 -15.39 -1.54 1.11
C GLU A 162 -16.60 -0.60 1.23
N GLU A 163 -17.79 -1.14 1.00
CA GLU A 163 -19.06 -0.42 1.09
C GLU A 163 -19.11 0.41 2.37
N ILE A 164 -19.13 1.73 2.22
CA ILE A 164 -19.37 2.64 3.34
C ILE A 164 -20.84 2.48 3.73
N GLU A 165 -21.10 1.67 4.74
CA GLU A 165 -22.42 1.59 5.36
C GLU A 165 -22.63 2.85 6.21
N VAL A 166 -23.09 3.93 5.56
CA VAL A 166 -23.63 5.09 6.28
C VAL A 166 -24.91 4.62 6.95
N LEU A 167 -24.85 4.35 8.26
CA LEU A 167 -26.00 4.02 9.10
C LEU A 167 -26.96 5.21 9.13
N THR A 168 -27.79 5.34 8.09
CA THR A 168 -28.99 6.18 8.15
C THR A 168 -30.01 5.41 8.98
N GLY A 169 -30.19 5.86 10.23
CA GLY A 169 -31.01 5.21 11.24
C GLY A 169 -32.44 4.89 10.76
N GLY A 170 -32.91 3.71 11.17
CA GLY A 170 -34.19 3.13 10.79
C GLY A 170 -35.45 3.94 11.14
N ASP A 171 -36.56 3.48 10.57
CA ASP A 171 -37.91 4.04 10.54
C ASP A 171 -38.52 4.35 11.92
N GLY A 172 -38.00 5.39 12.59
CA GLY A 172 -38.60 6.03 13.76
C GLY A 172 -39.25 7.36 13.38
N ASP A 173 -40.48 7.57 13.83
CA ASP A 173 -41.25 8.81 13.65
C ASP A 173 -40.54 10.02 14.34
N PHE A 174 -39.85 10.86 13.56
CA PHE A 174 -39.06 12.01 14.03
C PHE A 174 -39.63 13.35 13.51
N GLY A 175 -40.85 13.70 13.91
CA GLY A 175 -41.48 14.99 13.55
C GLY A 175 -40.81 16.25 14.11
N ALA A 176 -39.77 16.14 14.96
CA ALA A 176 -39.10 17.30 15.59
C ALA A 176 -37.56 17.32 15.47
N ALA A 177 -36.92 16.26 14.99
CA ALA A 177 -35.44 16.17 14.90
C ALA A 177 -34.85 16.53 13.52
N ALA A 178 -35.71 16.71 12.50
CA ALA A 178 -35.26 16.92 11.12
C ALA A 178 -34.56 18.28 10.88
N ALA A 179 -34.82 19.30 11.70
CA ALA A 179 -34.22 20.63 11.55
C ALA A 179 -32.79 20.73 12.14
N GLU A 180 -32.37 19.76 12.97
CA GLU A 180 -31.03 19.72 13.57
C GLU A 180 -30.09 18.73 12.84
N ALA A 181 -30.66 17.75 12.11
CA ALA A 181 -29.92 16.76 11.33
C ALA A 181 -29.25 17.32 10.05
N GLU A 182 -29.74 18.43 9.48
CA GLU A 182 -29.13 19.04 8.28
C GLU A 182 -27.75 19.69 8.54
N ARG A 183 -27.31 19.80 9.81
CA ARG A 183 -26.08 20.51 10.18
C ARG A 183 -24.89 19.62 10.52
N ILE A 184 -25.07 18.29 10.58
CA ILE A 184 -24.10 17.35 11.18
C ILE A 184 -23.67 16.27 10.18
N VAL A 185 -23.81 16.51 8.88
CA VAL A 185 -23.25 15.62 7.85
C VAL A 185 -21.86 16.14 7.46
N PRO A 186 -20.79 15.33 7.55
CA PRO A 186 -19.46 15.72 7.12
C PRO A 186 -19.48 16.20 5.66
N ASN A 187 -18.83 17.34 5.39
CA ASN A 187 -18.69 17.80 4.01
C ASN A 187 -17.83 16.83 3.19
N GLU A 188 -17.95 16.89 1.85
CA GLU A 188 -17.26 15.98 0.94
C GLU A 188 -15.73 16.02 1.09
N ALA A 189 -15.17 17.20 1.39
CA ALA A 189 -13.73 17.35 1.62
C ALA A 189 -13.27 16.62 2.89
N ALA A 190 -14.06 16.67 3.97
CA ALA A 190 -13.80 15.94 5.21
C ALA A 190 -13.83 14.43 4.96
N LEU A 191 -14.86 13.92 4.27
CA LEU A 191 -14.95 12.50 3.90
C LEU A 191 -13.76 12.05 3.04
N LYS A 192 -13.34 12.89 2.09
CA LYS A 192 -12.17 12.60 1.24
C LYS A 192 -10.87 12.53 2.05
N LYS A 193 -10.66 13.45 3.01
CA LYS A 193 -9.50 13.39 3.93
C LYS A 193 -9.55 12.11 4.75
N ILE A 194 -10.70 11.81 5.38
CA ILE A 194 -10.87 10.62 6.22
C ILE A 194 -10.54 9.33 5.46
N ARG A 195 -11.04 9.16 4.24
CA ARG A 195 -10.71 7.98 3.41
C ARG A 195 -9.21 7.84 3.14
N ASN A 196 -8.53 8.96 2.90
CA ASN A 196 -7.09 8.94 2.63
C ASN A 196 -6.29 8.61 3.89
N ASP A 197 -6.63 9.24 5.02
CA ASP A 197 -5.98 8.99 6.31
C ASP A 197 -6.17 7.54 6.75
N ILE A 198 -7.38 6.99 6.61
CA ILE A 198 -7.65 5.60 6.99
C ILE A 198 -6.83 4.61 6.17
N LYS A 199 -6.62 4.86 4.87
CA LYS A 199 -5.73 4.03 4.05
C LYS A 199 -4.29 4.07 4.56
N LEU A 200 -3.81 5.23 4.97
CA LEU A 200 -2.48 5.39 5.57
C LEU A 200 -2.38 4.70 6.93
N ILE A 201 -3.41 4.84 7.78
CA ILE A 201 -3.50 4.18 9.09
C ILE A 201 -3.53 2.67 8.93
N GLN A 202 -4.40 2.12 8.09
CA GLN A 202 -4.46 0.68 7.80
C GLN A 202 -3.12 0.15 7.31
N PHE A 203 -2.47 0.88 6.41
CA PHE A 203 -1.15 0.52 5.93
C PHE A 203 -0.13 0.47 7.07
N GLU A 204 -0.12 1.49 7.94
CA GLU A 204 0.85 1.56 9.03
C GLU A 204 0.54 0.59 10.17
N MET A 205 -0.73 0.25 10.42
CA MET A 205 -1.11 -0.81 11.35
C MET A 205 -0.52 -2.17 10.96
N VAL A 206 -0.49 -2.48 9.66
CA VAL A 206 0.14 -3.71 9.17
C VAL A 206 1.65 -3.68 9.41
N SER A 207 2.31 -2.56 9.10
CA SER A 207 3.74 -2.38 9.38
C SER A 207 4.05 -2.48 10.89
N PHE A 208 3.23 -1.85 11.72
CA PHE A 208 3.34 -1.89 13.17
C PHE A 208 3.19 -3.33 13.70
N SER A 209 2.17 -4.05 13.24
CA SER A 209 1.91 -5.44 13.65
C SER A 209 3.06 -6.38 13.26
N ALA A 210 3.59 -6.23 12.04
CA ALA A 210 4.75 -6.98 11.59
C ALA A 210 6.00 -6.76 12.47
N ILE A 211 6.22 -5.52 12.93
CA ILE A 211 7.40 -5.18 13.73
C ILE A 211 7.21 -5.54 15.21
N GLN A 212 6.04 -5.23 15.78
CA GLN A 212 5.77 -5.33 17.22
C GLN A 212 5.11 -6.65 17.63
N GLY A 213 4.64 -7.46 16.67
CA GLY A 213 3.94 -8.72 16.92
C GLY A 213 2.56 -8.53 17.59
N ARG A 214 1.97 -7.33 17.50
CA ARG A 214 0.64 -7.01 18.01
C ARG A 214 0.01 -5.85 17.24
N MET A 215 -1.32 -5.77 17.23
CA MET A 215 -2.02 -4.60 16.70
C MET A 215 -1.84 -3.38 17.62
N PRO A 216 -1.83 -2.15 17.06
CA PRO A 216 -1.86 -0.93 17.85
C PRO A 216 -3.27 -0.71 18.42
N LYS A 217 -3.35 -0.19 19.65
CA LYS A 217 -4.61 0.10 20.33
C LYS A 217 -5.09 1.52 20.08
N GLN A 218 -4.18 2.39 19.67
CA GLN A 218 -4.45 3.80 19.38
C GLN A 218 -3.59 4.26 18.22
N VAL A 219 -4.09 5.21 17.43
CA VAL A 219 -3.39 5.77 16.26
C VAL A 219 -2.06 6.44 16.64
N ASP A 220 -1.91 6.90 17.89
CA ASP A 220 -0.67 7.51 18.38
C ASP A 220 0.51 6.53 18.48
N GLU A 221 0.25 5.22 18.49
CA GLU A 221 1.31 4.19 18.43
C GLU A 221 1.94 4.09 17.02
N LEU A 222 1.28 4.61 15.99
CA LEU A 222 1.73 4.60 14.61
C LEU A 222 2.73 5.73 14.36
N SER A 223 3.95 5.54 14.86
CA SER A 223 4.97 6.59 14.97
C SER A 223 5.43 7.17 13.63
N SER A 224 5.23 6.47 12.51
CA SER A 224 5.60 6.97 11.18
C SER A 224 4.60 7.96 10.59
N LEU A 225 3.36 8.00 11.09
CA LEU A 225 2.36 8.98 10.66
C LEU A 225 2.67 10.35 11.28
N THR A 226 2.43 11.42 10.55
CA THR A 226 2.48 12.79 11.08
C THR A 226 1.32 13.07 12.03
N THR A 227 1.40 14.13 12.83
CA THR A 227 0.32 14.54 13.73
C THR A 227 -1.00 14.82 12.99
N ASP A 228 -0.93 15.31 11.75
CA ASP A 228 -2.11 15.63 10.93
C ASP A 228 -2.78 14.38 10.36
N GLU A 229 -2.01 13.35 9.97
CA GLU A 229 -2.52 12.08 9.48
C GLU A 229 -3.15 11.22 10.59
N ARG A 230 -2.73 11.43 11.84
CA ARG A 230 -3.32 10.76 13.01
C ARG A 230 -4.63 11.41 13.46
N ARG A 231 -4.99 12.57 12.91
CA ARG A 231 -6.15 13.36 13.33
C ARG A 231 -7.15 13.49 12.19
N ASP A 232 -8.42 13.35 12.54
CA ASP A 232 -9.53 13.58 11.63
C ASP A 232 -9.65 15.08 11.24
N PRO A 233 -10.52 15.44 10.27
CA PRO A 233 -10.71 16.82 9.83
C PRO A 233 -11.10 17.80 10.95
N TRP A 234 -11.58 17.30 12.09
CA TRP A 234 -11.96 18.10 13.26
C TRP A 234 -10.88 18.12 14.33
N GLY A 235 -9.69 17.60 14.02
CA GLY A 235 -8.51 17.62 14.88
C GLY A 235 -8.51 16.57 15.99
N LYS A 236 -9.41 15.59 15.97
CA LYS A 236 -9.47 14.51 16.97
C LYS A 236 -8.71 13.29 16.48
N PRO A 237 -8.09 12.51 17.37
CA PRO A 237 -7.42 11.29 16.95
C PRO A 237 -8.43 10.27 16.40
N TYR A 238 -8.06 9.58 15.32
CA TYR A 238 -8.81 8.42 14.85
C TYR A 238 -8.89 7.35 15.94
N GLN A 239 -10.03 6.67 16.01
CA GLN A 239 -10.28 5.59 16.94
C GLN A 239 -10.02 4.25 16.26
N ILE A 240 -9.46 3.30 17.01
CA ILE A 240 -9.22 1.93 16.58
C ILE A 240 -10.02 1.03 17.53
N GLU A 241 -10.97 0.27 16.98
CA GLU A 241 -11.79 -0.68 17.72
C GLU A 241 -11.51 -2.10 17.23
N GLU A 242 -11.23 -3.02 18.14
CA GLU A 242 -11.07 -4.44 17.86
C GLU A 242 -12.45 -5.10 17.95
N LEU A 243 -12.90 -5.74 16.86
CA LEU A 243 -14.25 -6.31 16.79
C LEU A 243 -14.31 -7.76 17.28
N ASP A 244 -13.36 -8.60 16.86
CA ASP A 244 -13.37 -10.04 17.13
C ASP A 244 -11.97 -10.69 17.17
N GLY A 245 -10.92 -9.92 17.48
CA GLY A 245 -9.55 -10.41 17.55
C GLY A 245 -8.82 -10.51 16.22
N GLU A 246 -9.54 -10.56 15.11
CA GLU A 246 -8.98 -10.59 13.76
C GLU A 246 -9.33 -9.33 12.96
N ARG A 247 -10.48 -8.73 13.23
CA ARG A 247 -10.93 -7.50 12.57
C ARG A 247 -10.76 -6.27 13.45
N ILE A 248 -10.33 -5.21 12.80
CA ILE A 248 -10.23 -3.86 13.34
C ILE A 248 -11.17 -2.95 12.58
N ARG A 249 -11.72 -1.96 13.27
CA ARG A 249 -12.47 -0.85 12.70
C ARG A 249 -11.71 0.43 12.98
N ILE A 250 -11.61 1.30 11.96
CA ILE A 250 -11.02 2.63 12.14
C ILE A 250 -12.11 3.66 11.84
N PHE A 251 -12.30 4.60 12.76
CA PHE A 251 -13.38 5.57 12.61
C PHE A 251 -13.02 6.94 13.18
N SER A 252 -13.71 7.96 12.68
CA SER A 252 -13.71 9.32 13.23
C SER A 252 -14.97 9.54 14.06
N LEU A 253 -14.83 10.26 15.18
CA LEU A 253 -15.92 10.65 16.09
C LEU A 253 -16.65 11.92 15.63
N GLY A 254 -16.49 12.31 14.36
CA GLY A 254 -17.13 13.49 13.81
C GLY A 254 -16.71 14.82 14.45
N GLU A 255 -17.55 15.83 14.26
CA GLU A 255 -17.36 17.19 14.77
C GLU A 255 -17.63 17.30 16.26
N ASP A 256 -18.53 16.47 16.80
CA ASP A 256 -18.94 16.56 18.21
C ASP A 256 -18.05 15.74 19.16
N GLY A 257 -17.37 14.71 18.64
CA GLY A 257 -16.38 13.91 19.34
C GLY A 257 -17.00 12.86 20.24
N ARG A 258 -18.26 12.52 20.03
CA ARG A 258 -19.02 11.58 20.83
C ARG A 258 -19.28 10.35 19.99
N GLN A 259 -18.92 9.19 20.50
CA GLN A 259 -19.19 7.94 19.81
C GLN A 259 -20.70 7.66 19.77
N GLY A 260 -21.16 7.14 18.63
CA GLY A 260 -22.55 6.74 18.41
C GLY A 260 -23.45 7.86 17.87
N THR A 261 -22.88 8.98 17.44
CA THR A 261 -23.62 10.10 16.85
C THR A 261 -23.65 10.01 15.33
N VAL A 262 -24.47 10.86 14.70
CA VAL A 262 -24.73 10.82 13.26
C VAL A 262 -23.55 11.31 12.41
N ASP A 263 -22.59 12.01 12.99
CA ASP A 263 -21.34 12.45 12.37
C ASP A 263 -20.19 11.44 12.48
N ASP A 264 -20.38 10.31 13.18
CA ASP A 264 -19.41 9.23 13.18
C ASP A 264 -19.19 8.73 11.75
N VAL A 265 -17.93 8.69 11.31
CA VAL A 265 -17.56 8.12 10.00
C VAL A 265 -16.77 6.85 10.23
N LYS A 266 -17.36 5.70 9.89
CA LYS A 266 -16.83 4.36 10.15
C LYS A 266 -16.37 3.69 8.85
N PHE A 267 -15.23 3.00 8.92
CA PHE A 267 -14.65 2.20 7.85
C PHE A 267 -14.16 0.87 8.41
#